data_AF-H2YCM0-F1
#
_entry.id   AF-H2YCM0-F1
#
_cell.length_a   1.000
_cell.length_b   1.000
_cell.length_c   1.000
_cell.angle_alpha   90.00
_cell.angle_beta   90.00
_cell.angle_gamma   90.00
#
_symmetry.space_group_name_H-M   'P 1'
#
loop_
_entity.id
_entity.type
_entity.pdbx_description
1 polymer ?
#
loop_
_entity_poly.entity_id
_entity_poly.type
_entity_poly.pdbx_seq_one_letter_code
_entity_poly.pdbx_strand_id
1 'polypeptide(L)' 'PMNAFMVWARQKRTMYAKSHPGLNNADISVRLGERWNAMTSTQKQPYYDQAEKIKQDHKKMHPGEWYGG' A
#
# COMPACT_ATOMS: atom_id res chain seq x y z
N PRO A 1 2.77 5.68 -8.94
CA PRO A 1 3.09 5.86 -7.49
C PRO A 1 2.35 4.87 -6.56
N MET A 2 3.04 4.27 -5.59
CA MET A 2 2.42 3.38 -4.58
C MET A 2 1.55 4.20 -3.61
N ASN A 3 0.28 3.81 -3.43
CA ASN A 3 -0.63 4.45 -2.48
C ASN A 3 -0.47 3.89 -1.06
N ALA A 4 -1.11 4.52 -0.07
CA ALA A 4 -1.03 4.14 1.35
C ALA A 4 -1.35 2.67 1.59
N PHE A 5 -2.36 2.16 0.89
CA PHE A 5 -2.73 0.75 0.92
C PHE A 5 -1.62 -0.15 0.39
N MET A 6 -1.01 0.16 -0.75
CA MET A 6 0.08 -0.65 -1.31
C MET A 6 1.32 -0.68 -0.42
N VAL A 7 1.68 0.44 0.22
CA VAL A 7 2.81 0.52 1.16
C VAL A 7 2.59 -0.43 2.34
N TRP A 8 1.39 -0.40 2.91
CA TRP A 8 1.01 -1.28 4.02
C TRP A 8 0.85 -2.74 3.58
N ALA A 9 0.13 -2.98 2.48
CA ALA A 9 -0.20 -4.31 1.98
C ALA A 9 1.06 -5.06 1.55
N ARG A 10 2.07 -4.40 0.97
CA ARG A 10 3.33 -5.04 0.58
C ARG A 10 4.04 -5.66 1.79
N GLN A 11 4.17 -4.92 2.89
CA GLN A 11 4.81 -5.43 4.11
C GLN A 11 4.02 -6.59 4.72
N LYS A 12 2.70 -6.41 4.84
CA LYS A 12 1.83 -7.43 5.45
C LYS A 12 1.71 -8.68 4.58
N ARG A 13 1.70 -8.55 3.25
CA ARG A 13 1.68 -9.67 2.31
C ARG A 13 2.90 -10.56 2.49
N THR A 14 4.10 -9.99 2.56
CA THR A 14 5.32 -10.77 2.80
C THR A 14 5.27 -11.51 4.13
N MET A 15 4.76 -10.85 5.18
CA MET A 15 4.60 -11.47 6.50
C MET A 15 3.57 -12.63 6.47
N TYR A 16 2.43 -12.40 5.83
CA TYR A 16 1.37 -13.40 5.67
C TYR A 16 1.84 -14.60 4.85
N ALA A 17 2.47 -14.37 3.69
CA ALA A 17 3.00 -15.42 2.84
C ALA A 17 4.07 -16.27 3.55
N LYS A 18 4.93 -15.66 4.38
CA LYS A 18 5.90 -16.39 5.20
C LYS A 18 5.24 -17.25 6.27
N SER A 19 4.19 -16.73 6.93
CA SER A 19 3.44 -17.48 7.94
C SER A 19 2.54 -18.57 7.35
N HIS A 20 2.14 -18.43 6.09
CA HIS A 20 1.22 -19.33 5.40
C HIS A 20 1.73 -19.65 3.98
N PRO A 21 2.77 -20.48 3.85
CA PRO A 21 3.41 -20.77 2.57
C PRO A 21 2.51 -21.51 1.55
N GLY A 22 1.28 -21.89 1.93
CA GLY A 22 0.28 -22.51 1.04
C GLY A 22 -0.89 -21.59 0.66
N LEU A 23 -0.93 -20.34 1.15
CA LEU A 23 -2.00 -19.40 0.80
C LEU A 23 -1.68 -18.68 -0.51
N ASN A 24 -2.68 -18.59 -1.39
CA ASN A 24 -2.51 -17.90 -2.66
C ASN A 24 -2.42 -16.39 -2.46
N ASN A 25 -1.65 -15.76 -3.34
CA ASN A 25 -1.48 -14.31 -3.36
C ASN A 25 -2.80 -13.54 -3.50
N ALA A 26 -3.82 -14.14 -4.12
CA ALA A 26 -5.17 -13.58 -4.23
C ALA A 26 -5.89 -13.54 -2.88
N ASP A 27 -5.92 -14.66 -2.16
CA ASP A 27 -6.54 -14.76 -0.83
C ASP A 27 -5.88 -13.81 0.18
N ILE A 28 -4.55 -13.70 0.12
CA ILE A 28 -3.81 -12.74 0.96
C ILE A 28 -4.24 -11.31 0.62
N SER A 29 -4.34 -10.94 -0.67
CA SER A 29 -4.80 -9.61 -1.06
C SER A 29 -6.21 -9.28 -0.57
N VAL A 30 -7.14 -10.24 -0.63
CA VAL A 30 -8.52 -10.06 -0.13
C VAL A 30 -8.50 -9.76 1.37
N ARG A 31 -7.84 -10.60 2.16
CA ARG A 31 -7.72 -10.42 3.62
C ARG A 31 -7.04 -9.11 3.99
N LEU A 32 -6.02 -8.71 3.24
CA LEU A 32 -5.35 -7.43 3.43
C LEU A 32 -6.31 -6.26 3.14
N GLY A 33 -7.11 -6.33 2.08
CA GLY A 33 -8.12 -5.31 1.76
C GLY A 33 -9.14 -5.14 2.89
N GLU A 34 -9.69 -6.25 3.39
CA GLU A 34 -10.63 -6.25 4.52
C GLU A 34 -10.00 -5.65 5.78
N ARG A 35 -8.78 -6.08 6.12
CA ARG A 35 -8.06 -5.60 7.29
C ARG A 35 -7.72 -4.12 7.18
N TRP A 36 -7.33 -3.65 5.98
CA TRP A 36 -7.13 -2.24 5.73
C TRP A 36 -8.43 -1.46 5.93
N ASN A 37 -9.56 -1.91 5.38
CA ASN A 37 -10.84 -1.23 5.59
C ASN A 37 -11.22 -1.15 7.07
N ALA A 38 -10.95 -2.21 7.84
CA ALA A 38 -11.17 -2.26 9.29
C ALA A 38 -10.20 -1.39 10.13
N MET A 39 -9.05 -0.97 9.58
CA MET A 39 -8.11 -0.09 10.29
C MET A 39 -8.68 1.32 10.44
N THR A 40 -8.44 1.94 11.59
CA THR A 40 -8.83 3.33 11.85
C THR A 40 -7.97 4.32 11.08
N SER A 41 -8.47 5.54 10.89
CA SER A 41 -7.71 6.61 10.22
C SER A 41 -6.36 6.86 10.90
N THR A 42 -6.29 6.81 12.24
CA THR A 42 -5.03 6.95 13.00
C THR A 42 -4.02 5.86 12.67
N GLN A 43 -4.47 4.62 12.48
CA GLN A 43 -3.59 3.51 12.09
C GLN A 43 -3.14 3.61 10.65
N LYS A 44 -3.99 4.17 9.77
CA LYS A 44 -3.69 4.39 8.36
C LYS A 44 -2.79 5.61 8.14
N GLN A 45 -2.87 6.60 9.02
CA GLN A 45 -2.19 7.90 8.91
C GLN A 45 -0.70 7.79 8.56
N PRO A 46 0.14 7.01 9.27
CA PRO A 46 1.55 6.91 8.93
C PRO A 46 1.80 6.36 7.51
N TYR A 47 0.91 5.49 7.01
CA TYR A 47 1.01 4.95 5.65
C TYR A 47 0.54 5.96 4.60
N TYR A 48 -0.44 6.81 4.92
CA TYR A 48 -0.83 7.94 4.07
C TYR A 48 0.30 8.95 3.94
N ASP A 49 0.92 9.34 5.06
CA ASP A 49 2.06 10.27 5.05
C ASP A 49 3.23 9.69 4.22
N GLN A 50 3.50 8.39 4.37
CA GLN A 50 4.55 7.72 3.61
C GLN A 50 4.22 7.60 2.12
N ALA A 51 2.97 7.33 1.77
CA ALA A 51 2.53 7.30 0.38
C ALA A 51 2.53 8.68 -0.28
N GLU A 52 2.15 9.73 0.45
CA GLU A 52 2.27 11.11 -0.04
C GLU A 52 3.74 11.47 -0.27
N LYS A 53 4.66 11.06 0.63
CA LYS A 53 6.10 11.25 0.41
C LYS A 53 6.60 10.53 -0.85
N ILE A 54 6.23 9.26 -1.03
CA ILE A 54 6.58 8.48 -2.23
C ILE A 54 5.99 9.12 -3.48
N LYS A 55 4.75 9.61 -3.42
CA LYS A 55 4.08 10.28 -4.53
C LYS A 55 4.76 11.60 -4.88
N GLN A 56 5.17 12.39 -3.88
CA GLN A 56 5.93 13.63 -4.09
C GLN A 56 7.31 13.34 -4.68
N ASP A 57 8.01 12.33 -4.19
CA ASP A 57 9.32 11.93 -4.73
C ASP A 57 9.18 11.43 -6.18
N HIS A 58 8.16 10.62 -6.47
CA HIS A 58 7.86 10.19 -7.84
C HIS A 58 7.52 11.38 -8.74
N LYS A 59 6.76 12.36 -8.25
CA LYS A 59 6.44 13.60 -8.99
C LYS A 59 7.70 14.43 -9.28
N LYS A 60 8.66 14.47 -8.35
CA LYS A 60 9.96 15.14 -8.54
C LYS A 60 10.88 14.39 -9.52
N MET A 61 10.88 13.06 -9.47
CA MET A 61 11.69 12.22 -10.35
C MET A 61 11.11 12.09 -11.77
N HIS A 62 9.78 12.20 -11.92
CA HIS A 62 9.08 12.15 -13.20
C HIS A 62 8.28 13.44 -13.46
N PRO A 63 8.95 14.59 -13.67
CA PRO A 63 8.28 15.87 -13.88
C PRO A 63 7.46 15.96 -15.19
N GLY A 64 7.45 14.90 -16.02
CA GLY A 64 6.71 14.80 -17.28
C GLY A 64 5.42 13.96 -17.25
N GLU A 65 5.09 13.27 -16.15
CA GLU A 65 3.79 12.59 -16.01
C GLU A 65 2.72 13.57 -15.51
N TRP A 66 2.48 14.62 -16.29
CA TRP A 66 1.26 15.41 -16.21
C TRP A 66 0.14 14.58 -16.85
N TYR A 67 -0.70 13.95 -16.03
CA TYR A 67 -2.08 13.77 -16.49
C TYR A 67 -2.67 15.18 -16.65
N GLY A 68 -2.84 15.57 -17.91
CA GLY A 68 -3.54 16.78 -18.32
C GLY A 68 -4.92 16.85 -17.66
N GLY A 69 -5.37 18.09 -17.47
CA GLY A 69 -6.59 18.47 -16.78
C GLY A 69 -7.89 17.97 -17.41
#